data_AF-A0A7W9Q8D2-F1
#
_entry.id   AF-A0A7W9Q8D2-F1
#
_cell.length_a   1.000
_cell.length_b   1.000
_cell.length_c   1.000
_cell.angle_alpha   90.00
_cell.angle_beta   90.00
_cell.angle_gamma   90.00
#
_symmetry.space_group_name_H-M   'P 1'
#
loop_
_entity.id
_entity.type
_entity.pdbx_description
1 polymer ?
#
loop_
_entity_poly.entity_id
_entity_poly.type
_entity_poly.pdbx_seq_one_letter_code
_entity_poly.pdbx_strand_id
1 'polypeptide(L)'
;MSSPPSLSTPPEDSGTTRLFRRDRLGRHSQGSGRFSIAGQAAELRDAMGPYAIAAARVVFGLLFACHGASGFFDLPEAPGGAGGKTELTEWPMGPAGAIQIVGGGLLMLGLGTRIAALICSGSMAYGYFDMHQPTGLWPIQNGGEEAAIYCWGFLLFVFTGPGALSADGLLRGRGLTGLGRKDASSAPYSR
;
A
#
# COMPACT_ATOMS: atom_id res chain seq x y z
N MET A 1 -23.17 -59.05 42.11
CA MET A 1 -23.60 -60.39 41.68
C MET A 1 -24.68 -60.21 40.61
N SER A 2 -24.41 -60.72 39.41
CA SER A 2 -25.40 -61.16 38.40
C SER A 2 -26.20 -60.11 37.61
N SER A 3 -25.69 -59.67 36.45
CA SER A 3 -26.54 -59.28 35.30
C SER A 3 -27.17 -60.53 34.67
N PRO A 4 -28.37 -60.48 34.07
CA PRO A 4 -28.49 -60.50 32.59
C PRO A 4 -29.87 -59.93 32.09
N PRO A 5 -30.34 -60.14 30.83
CA PRO A 5 -29.68 -60.35 29.53
C PRO A 5 -30.13 -59.32 28.46
N SER A 6 -29.35 -59.20 27.38
CA SER A 6 -29.76 -58.61 26.11
C SER A 6 -30.59 -59.61 25.27
N LEU A 7 -31.66 -59.14 24.61
CA LEU A 7 -32.36 -59.95 23.61
C LEU A 7 -32.99 -59.08 22.50
N SER A 8 -32.47 -59.34 21.29
CA SER A 8 -33.11 -59.37 19.97
C SER A 8 -33.82 -58.13 19.39
N THR A 9 -33.31 -57.75 18.24
CA THR A 9 -33.78 -56.82 17.19
C THR A 9 -35.27 -56.94 16.82
N PRO A 10 -35.96 -55.84 16.50
CA PRO A 10 -37.23 -55.88 15.78
C PRO A 10 -37.03 -56.14 14.27
N PRO A 11 -38.04 -56.74 13.59
CA PRO A 11 -37.97 -57.16 12.20
C PRO A 11 -38.10 -55.99 11.20
N GLU A 12 -37.48 -56.19 10.04
CA GLU A 12 -37.74 -55.45 8.80
C GLU A 12 -39.21 -55.59 8.39
N ASP A 13 -39.90 -54.46 8.19
CA ASP A 13 -41.14 -54.42 7.41
C ASP A 13 -40.97 -53.46 6.23
N SER A 14 -41.28 -54.01 5.07
CA SER A 14 -41.20 -53.42 3.74
C SER A 14 -42.57 -52.85 3.36
N GLY A 15 -42.64 -51.58 2.95
CA GLY A 15 -43.81 -51.16 2.18
C GLY A 15 -44.16 -49.68 2.21
N THR A 16 -43.59 -48.96 1.25
CA THR A 16 -44.37 -48.16 0.29
C THR A 16 -45.61 -47.43 0.83
N THR A 17 -45.42 -46.17 1.27
CA THR A 17 -46.48 -45.15 1.11
C THR A 17 -45.89 -43.86 0.55
N ARG A 18 -46.00 -43.78 -0.79
CA ARG A 18 -46.45 -42.63 -1.58
C ARG A 18 -45.89 -41.25 -1.20
N LEU A 19 -45.11 -40.73 -2.15
CA LEU A 19 -45.43 -39.48 -2.85
C LEU A 19 -45.90 -38.33 -1.94
N PHE A 20 -45.01 -37.37 -1.68
CA PHE A 20 -45.28 -36.00 -2.08
C PHE A 20 -43.98 -35.19 -1.97
N ARG A 21 -43.38 -34.94 -3.14
CA ARG A 21 -42.85 -33.62 -3.52
C ARG A 21 -42.12 -32.87 -2.39
N ARG A 22 -40.82 -33.12 -2.27
CA ARG A 22 -39.85 -32.07 -1.97
C ARG A 22 -38.95 -31.84 -3.17
N ASP A 23 -39.58 -31.63 -4.32
CA ASP A 23 -39.01 -30.72 -5.29
C ASP A 23 -38.92 -29.34 -4.64
N ARG A 24 -37.74 -28.74 -4.73
CA ARG A 24 -37.56 -27.32 -4.97
C ARG A 24 -38.19 -26.42 -3.89
N LEU A 25 -37.45 -26.11 -2.83
CA LEU A 25 -37.47 -24.79 -2.18
C LEU A 25 -36.26 -24.72 -1.23
N GLY A 26 -35.24 -23.99 -1.67
CA GLY A 26 -33.99 -23.78 -0.92
C GLY A 26 -32.85 -23.28 -1.81
N ARG A 27 -32.94 -23.48 -3.12
CA ARG A 27 -32.14 -22.74 -4.12
C ARG A 27 -32.92 -21.51 -4.57
N HIS A 28 -33.06 -20.50 -3.72
CA HIS A 28 -33.45 -19.14 -4.13
C HIS A 28 -33.20 -18.14 -3.00
N SER A 29 -31.92 -17.84 -2.76
CA SER A 29 -31.45 -16.50 -2.32
C SER A 29 -29.90 -16.43 -2.40
N GLN A 30 -29.32 -17.01 -3.45
CA GLN A 30 -27.94 -16.74 -3.85
C GLN A 30 -28.02 -16.14 -5.26
N GLY A 31 -28.23 -14.83 -5.36
CA GLY A 31 -28.39 -14.20 -6.68
C GLY A 31 -29.02 -12.81 -6.62
N SER A 32 -28.48 -11.91 -5.80
CA SER A 32 -28.85 -10.49 -5.84
C SER A 32 -27.79 -9.58 -5.22
N GLY A 33 -27.01 -10.07 -4.24
CA GLY A 33 -26.00 -9.25 -3.56
C GLY A 33 -24.72 -8.93 -4.35
N ARG A 34 -24.44 -9.64 -5.46
CA ARG A 34 -23.19 -9.49 -6.26
C ARG A 34 -23.23 -8.36 -7.29
N PHE A 35 -24.34 -7.63 -7.41
CA PHE A 35 -24.52 -6.55 -8.38
C PHE A 35 -25.20 -5.31 -7.79
N SER A 36 -25.03 -5.06 -6.48
CA SER A 36 -25.27 -3.71 -5.98
C SER A 36 -24.19 -2.81 -6.54
N ILE A 37 -24.56 -1.67 -7.12
CA ILE A 37 -23.61 -0.63 -7.59
C ILE A 37 -22.60 -0.28 -6.49
N ALA A 38 -23.05 -0.25 -5.23
CA ALA A 38 -22.18 -0.03 -4.07
C ALA A 38 -21.16 -1.17 -3.84
N GLY A 39 -21.55 -2.42 -4.11
CA GLY A 39 -20.69 -3.60 -4.03
C GLY A 39 -19.63 -3.62 -5.15
N GLN A 40 -20.03 -3.31 -6.38
CA GLN A 40 -19.09 -3.17 -7.51
C GLN A 40 -18.07 -2.05 -7.26
N ALA A 41 -18.52 -0.92 -6.72
CA ALA A 41 -17.65 0.21 -6.40
C ALA A 41 -16.64 -0.15 -5.29
N ALA A 42 -17.06 -0.93 -4.29
CA ALA A 42 -16.17 -1.41 -3.22
C ALA A 42 -15.10 -2.36 -3.77
N GLU A 43 -15.49 -3.34 -4.60
CA GLU A 43 -14.55 -4.28 -5.23
C GLU A 43 -13.52 -3.57 -6.12
N LEU A 44 -13.97 -2.60 -6.93
CA LEU A 44 -13.07 -1.81 -7.77
C LEU A 44 -12.08 -1.00 -6.92
N ARG A 45 -12.55 -0.36 -5.85
CA ARG A 45 -11.70 0.40 -4.93
C ARG A 45 -10.65 -0.50 -4.27
N ASP A 46 -11.04 -1.69 -3.83
CA ASP A 46 -10.11 -2.60 -3.16
C ASP A 46 -9.06 -3.13 -4.15
N ALA A 47 -9.46 -3.37 -5.41
CA ALA A 47 -8.54 -3.77 -6.48
C ALA A 47 -7.60 -2.64 -6.93
N MET A 48 -8.11 -1.42 -7.08
CA MET A 48 -7.37 -0.28 -7.66
C MET A 48 -6.69 0.61 -6.62
N GLY A 49 -7.12 0.57 -5.36
CA GLY A 49 -6.58 1.37 -4.26
C GLY A 49 -5.06 1.27 -4.12
N PRO A 50 -4.46 0.06 -4.13
CA PRO A 50 -3.01 -0.09 -4.09
C PRO A 50 -2.29 0.56 -5.27
N TYR A 51 -2.87 0.56 -6.48
CA TYR A 51 -2.31 1.20 -7.67
C TYR A 51 -2.43 2.72 -7.61
N ALA A 52 -3.55 3.26 -7.09
CA ALA A 52 -3.70 4.69 -6.86
C ALA A 52 -2.66 5.21 -5.85
N ILE A 53 -2.42 4.48 -4.76
CA ILE A 53 -1.37 4.79 -3.79
C ILE A 53 0.01 4.73 -4.45
N ALA A 54 0.27 3.73 -5.31
CA ALA A 54 1.54 3.62 -6.03
C ALA A 54 1.77 4.80 -6.98
N ALA A 55 0.75 5.20 -7.74
CA ALA A 55 0.82 6.35 -8.64
C ALA A 55 1.10 7.65 -7.86
N ALA A 56 0.36 7.89 -6.77
CA ALA A 56 0.60 9.03 -5.89
C ALA A 56 2.03 9.01 -5.32
N ARG A 57 2.49 7.86 -4.82
CA ARG A 57 3.86 7.69 -4.30
C ARG A 57 4.91 8.05 -5.36
N VAL A 58 4.74 7.57 -6.59
CA VAL A 58 5.67 7.85 -7.70
C VAL A 58 5.69 9.33 -8.04
N VAL A 59 4.52 9.98 -8.14
CA VAL A 59 4.42 11.41 -8.47
C VAL A 59 5.03 12.27 -7.37
N PHE A 60 4.66 12.04 -6.10
CA PHE A 60 5.22 12.77 -4.97
C PHE A 60 6.74 12.57 -4.87
N GLY A 61 7.23 11.35 -5.02
CA GLY A 61 8.66 11.05 -4.98
C GLY A 61 9.43 11.72 -6.13
N LEU A 62 8.89 11.69 -7.35
CA LEU A 62 9.50 12.32 -8.53
C LEU A 62 9.59 13.84 -8.37
N LEU A 63 8.47 14.50 -8.05
CA LEU A 63 8.42 15.97 -7.95
C LEU A 63 9.33 16.48 -6.83
N PHE A 64 9.38 15.76 -5.70
CA PHE A 64 10.28 16.09 -4.60
C PHE A 64 11.75 15.93 -4.98
N ALA A 65 12.10 14.88 -5.74
CA ALA A 65 13.45 14.71 -6.26
C ALA A 65 13.81 15.80 -7.27
N CYS A 66 12.86 16.25 -8.11
CA CYS A 66 13.06 17.38 -9.02
C CYS A 66 13.37 18.68 -8.27
N HIS A 67 12.68 18.96 -7.16
CA HIS A 67 12.95 20.15 -6.33
C HIS A 67 14.31 20.12 -5.64
N GLY A 68 14.74 18.96 -5.16
CA GLY A 68 16.12 18.85 -4.65
C GLY A 68 17.16 19.00 -5.76
N ALA A 69 16.86 18.47 -6.95
CA ALA A 69 17.75 18.54 -8.11
C ALA A 69 17.93 19.96 -8.62
N SER A 70 16.90 20.80 -8.58
CA SER A 70 17.01 22.17 -9.10
C SER A 70 18.02 23.02 -8.32
N GLY A 71 18.10 22.86 -7.00
CA GLY A 71 19.14 23.51 -6.18
C GLY A 71 20.57 22.99 -6.44
N PHE A 72 20.77 21.71 -6.77
CA PHE A 72 22.12 21.17 -6.99
C PHE A 72 22.63 21.26 -8.44
N PHE A 73 21.72 21.18 -9.40
CA PHE A 73 22.05 21.08 -10.82
C PHE A 73 21.75 22.37 -11.60
N ASP A 74 21.41 23.46 -10.91
CA ASP A 74 21.15 24.78 -11.51
C ASP A 74 20.04 24.71 -12.57
N LEU A 75 19.02 23.88 -12.31
CA LEU A 75 17.85 23.78 -13.20
C LEU A 75 16.96 25.00 -12.97
N PRO A 76 16.34 25.56 -14.04
CA PRO A 76 15.44 26.69 -13.90
C PRO A 76 14.27 26.36 -12.97
N GLU A 77 14.17 27.07 -11.84
CA GLU A 77 13.00 27.03 -10.98
C GLU A 77 11.98 28.11 -11.40
N ALA A 78 10.73 27.94 -10.98
CA ALA A 78 9.73 28.99 -11.11
C ALA A 78 10.18 30.26 -10.35
N PRO A 79 9.71 31.46 -10.73
CA PRO A 79 10.04 32.70 -10.03
C PRO A 79 9.77 32.58 -8.52
N GLY A 80 10.80 32.80 -7.69
CA GLY A 80 10.74 32.61 -6.23
C GLY A 80 11.38 31.31 -5.73
N GLY A 81 11.81 30.43 -6.64
CA GLY A 81 12.68 29.30 -6.31
C GLY A 81 14.07 29.74 -5.85
N ALA A 82 14.73 28.90 -5.06
CA ALA A 82 16.12 29.08 -4.63
C ALA A 82 17.07 28.77 -5.80
N GLY A 83 16.92 29.50 -6.90
CA GLY A 83 17.77 29.38 -8.08
C GLY A 83 19.23 29.61 -7.70
N GLY A 84 20.09 28.65 -8.06
CA GLY A 84 21.53 28.70 -7.83
C GLY A 84 22.08 27.37 -7.31
N LYS A 85 23.39 27.14 -7.47
CA LYS A 85 24.06 25.94 -7.00
C LYS A 85 24.19 25.95 -5.47
N THR A 86 23.32 25.23 -4.78
CA THR A 86 23.41 24.98 -3.34
C THR A 86 24.53 24.01 -3.04
N GLU A 87 25.36 24.30 -2.04
CA GLU A 87 26.35 23.34 -1.54
C GLU A 87 25.73 22.41 -0.49
N LEU A 88 26.20 21.15 -0.41
CA LEU A 88 25.66 20.19 0.56
C LEU A 88 25.84 20.64 2.02
N THR A 89 26.85 21.46 2.28
CA THR A 89 27.19 22.02 3.60
C THR A 89 26.38 23.27 3.96
N GLU A 90 25.64 23.83 3.01
CA GLU A 90 24.86 25.06 3.22
C GLU A 90 23.61 24.75 4.06
N TRP A 91 23.54 25.32 5.26
CA TRP A 91 22.42 25.08 6.17
C TRP A 91 21.28 26.07 5.94
N PRO A 92 20.00 25.62 5.85
CA PRO A 92 19.54 24.24 5.80
C PRO A 92 19.36 23.69 4.37
N MET A 93 19.60 24.51 3.34
CA MET A 93 19.25 24.20 1.94
C MET A 93 19.96 22.95 1.39
N GLY A 94 21.24 22.76 1.69
CA GLY A 94 22.03 21.62 1.24
C GLY A 94 21.48 20.28 1.75
N PRO A 95 21.37 20.07 3.08
CA PRO A 95 20.76 18.85 3.63
C PRO A 95 19.31 18.65 3.17
N ALA A 96 18.52 19.73 3.06
CA ALA A 96 17.15 19.65 2.56
C ALA A 96 17.09 19.15 1.12
N GLY A 97 17.92 19.69 0.22
CA GLY A 97 18.05 19.23 -1.16
C GLY A 97 18.48 17.76 -1.25
N ALA A 98 19.41 17.32 -0.39
CA ALA A 98 19.89 15.95 -0.40
C ALA A 98 18.79 14.96 0.03
N ILE A 99 18.03 15.32 1.08
CA ILE A 99 16.85 14.57 1.51
C ILE A 99 15.80 14.52 0.38
N GLN A 100 15.62 15.62 -0.35
CA GLN A 100 14.69 15.70 -1.48
C GLN A 100 15.04 14.71 -2.60
N ILE A 101 16.29 14.70 -3.05
CA ILE A 101 16.74 13.78 -4.11
C ILE A 101 16.70 12.32 -3.63
N VAL A 102 17.32 12.02 -2.49
CA VAL A 102 17.48 10.64 -2.01
C VAL A 102 16.15 10.09 -1.53
N GLY A 103 15.43 10.84 -0.68
CA GLY A 103 14.14 10.46 -0.14
C GLY A 103 13.06 10.38 -1.23
N GLY A 104 13.03 11.35 -2.14
CA GLY A 104 12.15 11.34 -3.31
C GLY A 104 12.41 10.13 -4.21
N GLY A 105 13.67 9.81 -4.49
CA GLY A 105 14.05 8.62 -5.26
C GLY A 105 13.66 7.31 -4.57
N LEU A 106 13.91 7.17 -3.27
CA LEU A 106 13.49 6.00 -2.47
C LEU A 106 11.97 5.83 -2.49
N LEU A 107 11.22 6.93 -2.32
CA LEU A 107 9.77 6.91 -2.44
C LEU A 107 9.33 6.54 -3.84
N MET A 108 9.91 7.11 -4.90
CA MET A 108 9.56 6.79 -6.29
C MET A 108 9.77 5.30 -6.61
N LEU A 109 10.83 4.69 -6.09
CA LEU A 109 11.11 3.25 -6.28
C LEU A 109 10.31 2.35 -5.33
N GLY A 110 9.79 2.91 -4.23
CA GLY A 110 9.04 2.17 -3.23
C GLY A 110 9.96 1.34 -2.34
N LEU A 111 11.14 1.87 -2.04
CA LEU A 111 12.15 1.29 -1.17
C LEU A 111 12.05 1.91 0.22
N GLY A 112 11.80 1.10 1.25
CA GLY A 112 11.69 1.58 2.62
C GLY A 112 10.61 2.66 2.81
N THR A 113 9.50 2.57 2.06
CA THR A 113 8.55 3.69 1.85
C THR A 113 8.16 4.39 3.15
N ARG A 114 7.83 3.66 4.22
CA ARG A 114 7.38 4.26 5.48
C ARG A 114 8.47 5.10 6.15
N ILE A 115 9.71 4.63 6.12
CA ILE A 115 10.85 5.33 6.73
C ILE A 115 11.25 6.53 5.87
N ALA A 116 11.37 6.34 4.56
CA ALA A 116 11.66 7.44 3.63
C ALA A 116 10.59 8.54 3.72
N ALA A 117 9.31 8.16 3.77
CA ALA A 117 8.20 9.09 3.93
C ALA A 117 8.24 9.86 5.25
N LEU A 118 8.57 9.19 6.37
CA LEU A 118 8.66 9.86 7.66
C LEU A 118 9.78 10.92 7.67
N ILE A 119 10.94 10.60 7.08
CA ILE A 119 12.07 11.53 6.98
C ILE A 119 11.70 12.72 6.08
N CYS A 120 11.13 12.48 4.90
CA CYS A 120 10.72 13.55 3.98
C CYS A 120 9.60 14.42 4.55
N SER A 121 8.67 13.81 5.30
CA SER A 121 7.62 14.55 6.03
C SER A 121 8.24 15.47 7.08
N GLY A 122 9.16 14.95 7.90
CA GLY A 122 9.84 15.72 8.93
C GLY A 122 10.69 16.87 8.37
N SER A 123 11.40 16.66 7.25
CA SER A 123 12.19 17.74 6.64
C SER A 123 11.32 18.89 6.13
N MET A 124 10.14 18.58 5.57
CA MET A 124 9.19 19.60 5.14
C MET A 124 8.47 20.29 6.30
N ALA A 125 8.18 19.57 7.38
CA ALA A 125 7.69 20.19 8.60
C ALA A 125 8.72 21.18 9.16
N TYR A 126 9.99 20.78 9.25
CA TYR A 126 11.08 21.68 9.65
C TYR A 126 11.16 22.90 8.72
N GLY A 127 11.19 22.68 7.39
CA GLY A 127 11.23 23.77 6.41
C GLY A 127 10.05 24.73 6.55
N TYR A 128 8.84 24.22 6.79
CA TYR A 128 7.67 25.07 7.03
C TYR A 128 7.86 25.97 8.26
N PHE A 129 8.24 25.40 9.41
CA PHE A 129 8.35 26.18 10.65
C PHE A 129 9.56 27.11 10.69
N ASP A 130 10.65 26.74 10.04
CA ASP A 130 11.90 27.51 10.04
C ASP A 130 11.92 28.60 8.97
N MET A 131 11.41 28.31 7.76
CA MET A 131 11.52 29.22 6.60
C MET A 131 10.21 29.93 6.25
N HIS A 132 9.06 29.29 6.42
CA HIS A 132 7.77 29.84 5.96
C HIS A 132 6.98 30.49 7.08
N GLN A 133 6.78 29.80 8.21
CA GLN A 133 5.94 30.29 9.31
C GLN A 133 6.36 31.69 9.83
N PRO A 134 7.66 32.05 9.90
CA PRO A 134 8.06 33.40 10.31
C PRO A 134 7.59 34.53 9.39
N THR A 135 7.28 34.24 8.12
CA THR A 135 6.89 35.26 7.13
C THR A 135 5.37 35.43 7.01
N GLY A 136 4.57 34.56 7.63
CA GLY A 136 3.11 34.69 7.67
C GLY A 136 2.42 33.53 8.39
N LEU A 137 1.21 33.80 8.89
CA LEU A 137 0.44 32.80 9.63
C LEU A 137 -0.09 31.69 8.72
N TRP A 138 -0.65 32.07 7.58
CA TRP A 138 -1.30 31.14 6.65
C TRP A 138 -0.33 30.71 5.54
N PRO A 139 -0.33 29.43 5.14
CA PRO A 139 0.49 28.94 4.03
C PRO A 139 0.41 29.80 2.76
N ILE A 140 -0.81 30.24 2.40
CA ILE A 140 -1.07 31.09 1.23
C ILE A 140 -0.41 32.48 1.31
N GLN A 141 -0.07 32.95 2.52
CA GLN A 141 0.59 34.24 2.74
C GLN A 141 2.12 34.11 2.77
N ASN A 142 2.63 32.95 3.17
CA ASN A 142 4.05 32.73 3.45
C ASN A 142 4.77 31.84 2.43
N GLY A 143 4.08 31.43 1.37
CA GLY A 143 4.61 30.55 0.32
C GLY A 143 4.83 29.10 0.77
N GLY A 144 4.39 28.73 1.97
CA GLY A 144 4.61 27.41 2.58
C GLY A 144 3.55 26.36 2.22
N GLU A 145 2.66 26.65 1.27
CA GLU A 145 1.64 25.71 0.79
C GLU A 145 2.27 24.41 0.31
N GLU A 146 3.36 24.51 -0.44
CA GLU A 146 4.05 23.37 -1.00
C GLU A 146 4.70 22.49 0.08
N ALA A 147 5.41 23.13 1.04
CA ALA A 147 6.00 22.45 2.19
C ALA A 147 4.91 21.71 3.00
N ALA A 148 3.75 22.34 3.21
CA ALA A 148 2.63 21.71 3.91
C ALA A 148 2.06 20.50 3.13
N ILE A 149 1.86 20.63 1.82
CA ILE A 149 1.34 19.55 0.96
C ILE A 149 2.29 18.36 0.95
N TYR A 150 3.60 18.58 0.78
CA TYR A 150 4.58 17.49 0.86
C TYR A 150 4.64 16.88 2.26
N CYS A 151 4.66 17.69 3.32
CA CYS A 151 4.67 17.21 4.70
C CYS A 151 3.53 16.22 4.97
N TRP A 152 2.29 16.63 4.67
CA TRP A 152 1.12 15.79 4.91
C TRP A 152 0.98 14.64 3.91
N GLY A 153 1.33 14.87 2.63
CA GLY A 153 1.33 13.81 1.61
C GLY A 153 2.29 12.67 1.96
N PHE A 154 3.51 13.00 2.40
CA PHE A 154 4.45 11.99 2.88
C PHE A 154 3.97 11.33 4.17
N LEU A 155 3.42 12.09 5.11
CA LEU A 155 2.86 11.51 6.33
C LEU A 155 1.76 10.47 6.04
N LEU A 156 0.94 10.68 5.01
CA LEU A 156 -0.04 9.69 4.58
C LEU A 156 0.61 8.38 4.14
N PHE A 157 1.73 8.43 3.40
CA PHE A 157 2.45 7.21 2.98
C PHE A 157 3.07 6.44 4.16
N VAL A 158 3.35 7.10 5.29
CA VAL A 158 3.74 6.42 6.53
C VAL A 158 2.64 5.46 6.99
N PHE A 159 1.37 5.83 6.84
CA PHE A 159 0.22 5.02 7.27
C PHE A 159 -0.29 4.07 6.20
N THR A 160 -0.51 4.57 4.98
CA THR A 160 -1.02 3.78 3.85
C THR A 160 -0.02 2.74 3.35
N GLY A 161 1.28 3.00 3.56
CA GLY A 161 2.35 2.14 3.08
C GLY A 161 2.63 2.27 1.57
N PRO A 162 3.38 1.32 1.00
CA PRO A 162 3.98 1.45 -0.33
C PRO A 162 3.02 1.37 -1.53
N GLY A 163 1.80 0.88 -1.32
CA GLY A 163 0.89 0.52 -2.42
C GLY A 163 1.43 -0.65 -3.27
N ALA A 164 0.90 -0.77 -4.49
CA ALA A 164 1.40 -1.70 -5.49
C ALA A 164 2.76 -1.27 -6.07
N LEU A 165 3.39 -2.14 -6.85
CA LEU A 165 4.59 -1.83 -7.65
C LEU A 165 5.75 -1.25 -6.84
N SER A 166 5.94 -1.71 -5.60
CA SER A 166 7.08 -1.34 -4.77
C SER A 166 8.23 -2.32 -4.97
N ALA A 167 9.45 -1.80 -5.06
CA ALA A 167 10.64 -2.64 -5.15
C ALA A 167 10.76 -3.59 -3.94
N ASP A 168 10.41 -3.13 -2.74
CA ASP A 168 10.34 -3.97 -1.53
C ASP A 168 9.39 -5.18 -1.70
N GLY A 169 8.22 -4.96 -2.30
CA GLY A 169 7.24 -6.01 -2.57
C GLY A 169 7.73 -7.02 -3.60
N LEU A 170 8.38 -6.54 -4.67
CA LEU A 170 8.95 -7.37 -5.72
C LEU A 170 10.10 -8.26 -5.20
N LEU A 171 10.94 -7.72 -4.32
CA LEU A 171 12.03 -8.48 -3.70
C LEU A 171 11.51 -9.58 -2.77
N ARG A 172 10.45 -9.31 -2.00
CA ARG A 172 9.81 -10.29 -1.12
C ARG A 172 9.06 -11.39 -1.89
N GLY A 173 8.41 -11.06 -3.00
CA GLY A 173 7.71 -12.02 -3.84
C GLY A 173 8.65 -13.05 -4.51
N ARG A 174 9.86 -12.64 -4.90
CA ARG A 174 10.85 -13.52 -5.56
C ARG A 174 11.49 -14.54 -4.61
N GLY A 175 11.61 -14.23 -3.32
CA GLY A 175 12.19 -15.15 -2.33
C GLY A 175 11.32 -16.39 -2.06
N LEU A 176 9.99 -16.25 -2.12
CA LEU A 176 9.06 -17.35 -1.89
C LEU A 176 8.96 -18.31 -3.09
N THR A 177 9.11 -17.81 -4.32
CA THR A 177 9.08 -18.66 -5.53
C THR A 177 10.35 -19.52 -5.69
N GLY A 178 11.47 -19.12 -5.08
CA GLY A 178 12.73 -19.87 -5.15
C GLY A 178 12.83 -21.06 -4.18
N LEU A 179 12.01 -21.10 -3.13
CA LEU A 179 12.06 -22.13 -2.10
C LEU A 179 11.21 -23.36 -2.41
N GLY A 180 10.12 -23.23 -3.18
CA GLY A 180 9.23 -24.36 -3.55
C GLY A 180 9.66 -25.17 -4.77
N ARG A 181 10.92 -25.04 -5.21
CA ARG A 181 11.47 -25.75 -6.39
C ARG A 181 12.59 -26.73 -6.05
N LYS A 182 13.00 -26.85 -4.78
CA LYS A 182 14.10 -27.75 -4.36
C LYS A 182 13.63 -29.09 -3.79
N ASP A 183 12.33 -29.26 -3.66
CA ASP A 183 11.65 -30.34 -2.93
C ASP A 183 11.02 -31.37 -3.87
N ALA A 184 10.94 -31.08 -5.18
CA ALA A 184 10.30 -31.94 -6.17
C ALA A 184 11.25 -32.89 -6.93
N SER A 185 12.58 -32.86 -6.66
CA SER A 185 13.56 -33.64 -7.45
C SER A 185 14.23 -34.79 -6.71
N SER A 186 13.74 -35.22 -5.53
CA SER A 186 14.40 -36.27 -4.73
C SER A 186 13.47 -37.41 -4.29
N ALA A 187 12.69 -37.97 -5.22
CA ALA A 187 12.05 -39.26 -5.01
C ALA A 187 12.74 -40.33 -5.89
N PRO A 188 13.60 -41.20 -5.32
CA PRO A 188 14.13 -42.33 -6.06
C PRO A 188 13.02 -43.35 -6.27
N TYR A 189 12.70 -43.63 -7.55
CA TYR A 189 11.83 -44.72 -7.95
C TYR A 189 12.60 -46.04 -7.74
N SER A 190 12.41 -46.66 -6.57
CA SER A 190 12.88 -48.02 -6.31
C SER A 190 11.94 -49.03 -6.98
N ARG A 191 12.49 -49.84 -7.89
CA ARG A 191 11.98 -51.17 -8.24
C ARG A 191 13.06 -52.20 -7.96
#